data_AF-A0A964LSC6-F1
#
_entry.id   AF-A0A964LSC6-F1
#
_cell.length_a   1.000
_cell.length_b   1.000
_cell.length_c   1.000
_cell.angle_alpha   90.00
_cell.angle_beta   90.00
_cell.angle_gamma   90.00
#
_symmetry.space_group_name_H-M   'P 1'
#
loop_
_entity.id
_entity.type
_entity.pdbx_description
1 polymer ?
#
loop_
_entity_poly.entity_id
_entity_poly.type
_entity_poly.pdbx_seq_one_letter_code
_entity_poly.pdbx_strand_id
1 'polypeptide(L)'
;MKKFQALLQLFGAIVLFAIALATLLNILFISTRPETISVVNAAIGLGVLCICSLAMGRIQWRKGRARLLASNKPDATGSGM
;
A
#
# COMPACT_ATOMS: atom_id res chain seq x y z
N MET A 1 -22.81 -0.93 -1.76
CA MET A 1 -21.60 -0.29 -2.38
C MET A 1 -20.34 -0.28 -1.49
N LYS A 2 -20.44 -0.32 -0.15
CA LYS A 2 -19.26 -0.24 0.76
C LYS A 2 -18.26 -1.40 0.61
N LYS A 3 -18.73 -2.61 0.26
CA LYS A 3 -17.88 -3.80 0.03
C LYS A 3 -17.00 -3.68 -1.22
N PHE A 4 -17.54 -3.14 -2.32
CA PHE A 4 -16.80 -2.91 -3.56
C PHE A 4 -15.70 -1.85 -3.38
N GLN A 5 -15.99 -0.76 -2.68
CA GLN A 5 -14.98 0.25 -2.33
C GLN A 5 -13.85 -0.34 -1.47
N ALA A 6 -14.17 -1.23 -0.51
CA ALA A 6 -13.17 -1.89 0.31
C ALA A 6 -12.29 -2.86 -0.50
N LEU A 7 -12.86 -3.56 -1.47
CA LEU A 7 -12.13 -4.44 -2.39
C LEU A 7 -11.17 -3.64 -3.28
N LEU A 8 -11.62 -2.52 -3.84
CA LEU A 8 -10.80 -1.61 -4.63
C LEU A 8 -9.65 -1.02 -3.80
N GLN A 9 -9.91 -0.70 -2.54
CA GLN A 9 -8.90 -0.22 -1.59
C GLN A 9 -7.82 -1.26 -1.30
N LEU A 10 -8.22 -2.52 -1.17
CA LEU A 10 -7.33 -3.66 -0.94
C LEU A 10 -6.46 -3.93 -2.18
N PHE A 11 -7.07 -3.90 -3.37
CA PHE A 11 -6.38 -4.06 -4.64
C PHE A 11 -5.36 -2.94 -4.87
N GLY A 12 -5.74 -1.69 -4.60
CA GLY A 12 -4.82 -0.54 -4.68
C GLY A 12 -3.63 -0.66 -3.72
N ALA A 13 -3.81 -1.25 -2.54
CA ALA A 13 -2.70 -1.52 -1.62
C ALA A 13 -1.72 -2.58 -2.15
N ILE A 14 -2.23 -3.62 -2.83
CA ILE A 14 -1.41 -4.65 -3.46
C ILE A 14 -0.60 -4.06 -4.62
N VAL A 15 -1.21 -3.22 -5.45
CA VAL A 15 -0.52 -2.54 -6.57
C VAL A 15 0.57 -1.61 -6.04
N LEU A 16 0.28 -0.80 -5.00
CA LEU A 16 1.29 0.07 -4.37
C LEU A 16 2.47 -0.75 -3.81
N PHE A 17 2.19 -1.92 -3.24
CA PHE A 17 3.23 -2.82 -2.75
C PHE A 17 4.09 -3.39 -3.88
N ALA A 18 3.49 -3.80 -4.99
CA ALA A 18 4.23 -4.29 -6.17
C ALA A 18 5.12 -3.20 -6.78
N ILE A 19 4.62 -1.96 -6.88
CA ILE A 19 5.40 -0.81 -7.36
C ILE A 19 6.57 -0.53 -6.42
N ALA A 20 6.34 -0.56 -5.10
CA ALA A 20 7.39 -0.38 -4.09
C ALA A 20 8.50 -1.44 -4.23
N LEU A 21 8.12 -2.71 -4.44
CA LEU A 21 9.07 -3.81 -4.65
C LEU A 21 9.87 -3.64 -5.93
N ALA A 22 9.21 -3.31 -7.05
CA ALA A 22 9.87 -3.03 -8.32
C ALA A 22 10.83 -1.84 -8.22
N THR A 23 10.45 -0.81 -7.46
CA THR A 23 11.29 0.36 -7.20
C THR A 23 12.54 -0.02 -6.39
N LEU A 24 12.39 -0.90 -5.39
CA LEU A 24 13.51 -1.37 -4.57
C LEU A 24 14.49 -2.23 -5.37
N LEU A 25 13.98 -3.10 -6.25
CA LEU A 25 14.81 -3.85 -7.20
C LEU A 25 15.52 -2.93 -8.18
N ASN A 26 14.84 -1.88 -8.67
CA ASN A 26 15.45 -0.90 -9.57
C ASN A 26 16.59 -0.13 -8.87
N ILE A 27 16.41 0.28 -7.61
CA ILE A 27 17.49 0.87 -6.79
C ILE A 27 18.66 -0.12 -6.63
N LEU A 28 18.39 -1.40 -6.36
CA LEU A 28 19.44 -2.39 -6.19
C LEU A 28 20.26 -2.57 -7.49
N PHE A 29 19.59 -2.67 -8.64
CA PHE A 29 20.25 -2.77 -9.94
C PHE A 29 21.07 -1.51 -10.27
N ILE A 30 20.53 -0.31 -10.00
CA ILE A 30 21.23 0.94 -10.24
C ILE A 30 22.47 1.07 -9.32
N SER A 31 22.40 0.53 -8.11
CA SER A 31 23.51 0.54 -7.15
C SER A 31 24.70 -0.34 -7.58
N THR A 32 24.51 -1.26 -8.54
CA THR A 32 25.61 -2.07 -9.11
C THR A 32 26.43 -1.34 -10.17
N ARG A 33 25.94 -0.19 -10.65
CA ARG A 33 26.62 0.69 -11.61
C ARG A 33 26.84 2.08 -11.00
N PRO A 34 27.83 2.24 -10.10
CA PRO A 34 28.07 3.49 -9.40
C PRO A 34 28.86 4.46 -10.31
N GLU A 35 28.32 4.79 -11.48
CA GLU A 35 29.02 5.63 -12.45
C GLU A 35 28.70 7.14 -12.33
N THR A 36 27.69 7.59 -11.56
CA THR A 36 27.44 9.04 -11.32
C THR A 36 26.70 9.38 -10.01
N ILE A 37 26.93 10.60 -9.47
CA ILE A 37 26.22 11.21 -8.32
C ILE A 37 24.69 11.23 -8.53
N SER A 38 24.25 11.30 -9.79
CA SER A 38 22.83 11.26 -10.17
C SER A 38 22.13 9.95 -9.77
N VAL A 39 22.86 8.83 -9.75
CA VAL A 39 22.33 7.51 -9.37
C VAL A 39 21.97 7.49 -7.88
N VAL A 40 22.81 8.09 -7.03
CA VAL A 40 22.56 8.21 -5.59
C VAL A 40 21.35 9.10 -5.31
N ASN A 41 21.24 10.24 -5.99
CA ASN A 41 20.08 11.12 -5.85
C ASN A 41 18.77 10.44 -6.30
N ALA A 42 18.81 9.68 -7.39
CA ALA A 42 17.67 8.90 -7.86
C ALA A 42 17.28 7.79 -6.86
N ALA A 43 18.26 7.09 -6.28
CA ALA A 43 18.00 6.06 -5.28
C ALA A 43 17.34 6.62 -4.02
N ILE A 44 17.77 7.79 -3.54
CA ILE A 44 17.15 8.47 -2.39
C ILE A 44 15.73 8.91 -2.73
N GLY A 45 15.51 9.55 -3.89
CA GLY A 45 14.17 9.98 -4.33
C GLY A 45 13.18 8.82 -4.48
N LEU A 46 13.62 7.72 -5.08
CA LEU A 46 12.85 6.48 -5.21
C LEU A 46 12.62 5.79 -3.86
N GLY A 47 13.59 5.86 -2.93
CA GLY A 47 13.44 5.35 -1.57
C GLY A 47 12.35 6.08 -0.79
N VAL A 48 12.33 7.42 -0.84
CA VAL A 48 11.28 8.23 -0.19
C VAL A 48 9.90 7.92 -0.79
N LEU A 49 9.79 7.84 -2.11
CA LEU A 49 8.56 7.46 -2.82
C LEU A 49 8.07 6.07 -2.41
N CYS A 50 8.98 5.12 -2.24
CA CYS A 50 8.68 3.77 -1.79
C CYS A 50 8.10 3.77 -0.37
N ILE A 51 8.72 4.50 0.57
CA ILE A 51 8.23 4.63 1.96
C ILE A 51 6.84 5.29 2.00
N CYS A 52 6.63 6.38 1.26
CA CYS A 52 5.32 7.03 1.18
C CYS A 52 4.25 6.10 0.61
N SER A 53 4.57 5.35 -0.43
CA SER A 53 3.65 4.38 -1.06
C SER A 53 3.29 3.23 -0.12
N LEU A 54 4.27 2.69 0.62
CA LEU A 54 4.04 1.67 1.64
C LEU A 54 3.22 2.19 2.82
N ALA A 55 3.48 3.41 3.28
CA ALA A 55 2.70 4.05 4.34
C ALA A 55 1.24 4.25 3.92
N MET A 56 1.01 4.76 2.71
CA MET A 56 -0.33 4.92 2.13
C MET A 56 -1.03 3.56 1.96
N GLY A 57 -0.33 2.56 1.43
CA GLY A 57 -0.82 1.18 1.30
C GLY A 57 -1.23 0.58 2.64
N ARG A 58 -0.43 0.79 3.69
CA ARG A 58 -0.72 0.32 5.06
C ARG A 58 -1.98 0.98 5.64
N ILE A 59 -2.15 2.28 5.41
CA ILE A 59 -3.35 3.02 5.85
C ILE A 59 -4.59 2.51 5.10
N GLN A 60 -4.49 2.34 3.78
CA GLN A 60 -5.58 1.81 2.95
C GLN A 60 -5.95 0.37 3.37
N TRP A 61 -4.97 -0.47 3.65
CA TRP A 61 -5.18 -1.84 4.15
C TRP A 61 -5.89 -1.86 5.51
N ARG A 62 -5.47 -1.01 6.45
CA ARG A 62 -6.11 -0.91 7.78
C ARG A 62 -7.56 -0.45 7.67
N LYS A 63 -7.81 0.58 6.87
CA LYS A 63 -9.17 1.11 6.63
C LYS A 63 -10.04 0.12 5.87
N GLY A 64 -9.49 -0.56 4.85
CA GLY A 64 -10.17 -1.59 4.08
C GLY A 64 -10.60 -2.77 4.94
N ARG A 65 -9.70 -3.31 5.78
CA ARG A 65 -10.02 -4.39 6.72
C ARG A 65 -11.04 -3.97 7.77
N ALA A 66 -10.90 -2.78 8.36
CA ALA A 66 -11.87 -2.28 9.34
C ALA A 66 -13.28 -2.13 8.71
N ARG A 67 -13.36 -1.66 7.46
CA ARG A 67 -14.62 -1.55 6.71
C ARG A 67 -15.23 -2.90 6.36
N LEU A 68 -14.41 -3.90 6.00
CA LEU A 68 -14.88 -5.27 5.75
C LEU A 68 -15.37 -5.95 7.02
N LEU A 69 -14.65 -5.79 8.15
CA LEU A 69 -15.03 -6.35 9.44
C LEU A 69 -16.30 -5.72 9.99
N ALA A 70 -16.44 -4.39 9.89
CA ALA A 70 -17.67 -3.68 10.27
C ALA A 70 -18.86 -4.05 9.36
N SER A 71 -18.61 -4.38 8.10
CA SER A 71 -19.65 -4.88 7.17
C SER A 71 -20.03 -6.35 7.41
N ASN A 72 -19.31 -7.06 8.28
CA ASN A 72 -19.56 -8.46 8.65
C ASN A 72 -20.10 -8.61 10.08
N LYS A 73 -20.41 -7.49 10.77
CA LYS A 73 -21.17 -7.54 12.02
C LYS A 73 -22.61 -7.93 11.63
N PRO A 74 -23.13 -9.09 12.07
CA PRO A 74 -24.56 -9.35 11.95
C PRO A 74 -25.25 -8.28 12.80
N ASP A 75 -26.27 -7.65 12.24
CA ASP A 75 -27.11 -6.73 12.98
C ASP A 75 -27.63 -7.47 14.22
N ALA A 76 -27.10 -7.12 15.39
CA ALA A 76 -27.64 -7.56 16.67
C ALA A 76 -28.94 -6.77 16.92
N THR A 77 -29.92 -6.98 16.05
CA THR A 77 -31.29 -6.54 16.20
C THR A 77 -32.08 -7.78 16.61
N GLY A 78 -32.03 -8.11 17.90
CA GLY A 78 -32.69 -9.29 18.43
C GLY A 78 -32.60 -9.48 19.95
N SER A 79 -32.42 -8.41 20.72
CA SER A 79 -32.64 -8.47 22.18
C SER A 79 -33.10 -7.10 22.66
N GLY A 80 -34.34 -6.79 22.33
CA GLY A 80 -35.03 -5.57 22.72
C GLY A 80 -36.51 -5.80 22.55
N MET A 81 -37.05 -6.78 23.27
CA MET A 81 -38.45 -6.91 23.72
C MET A 81 -38.55 -8.13 24.63
#